data_AF-A0A6I0SYM5-F1
#
_entry.id   AF-A0A6I0SYM5-F1
#
_cell.length_a   1.000
_cell.length_b   1.000
_cell.length_c   1.000
_cell.angle_alpha   90.00
_cell.angle_beta   90.00
_cell.angle_gamma   90.00
#
_symmetry.space_group_name_H-M   'P 1'
#
loop_
_entity.id
_entity.type
_entity.pdbx_description
1 polymer ?
#
loop_
_entity_poly.entity_id
_entity_poly.type
_entity_poly.pdbx_seq_one_letter_code
_entity_poly.pdbx_strand_id
1 'polypeptide(L)'
;RPAHEIGHCNQTRPGVLWGGNTEVTNNIMSEYIQTTIFGQPSRIQVEDMGITYRNRYSKAWSGIIAAGSPHADFQNLGKNNANDVFCKLVPFWQLELYFGKVLGRTPLQQADKGGFYPEVYEYARNKDYTGMTHGEIQLDFVYTCSKISGMNLLDFFTKWGFLTPVDKELDDYGKKQLTVTQDMIDALKQKVNALGGTRPDVALEYISDNTYELYKTKTAIIKGENATHAPKTFTVGSGDNAVTYNGETITIKNWTNVVTYEVKDETGKFILICSGENAPSSVDTFTIPVRWKDGFRLSAVSVTGERIDIPMN
;
A
#
# COMPACT_ATOMS: atom_id res chain seq x y z
N ARG A 1 -17.80 11.44 -3.66
CA ARG A 1 -17.52 12.86 -3.33
C ARG A 1 -18.14 13.28 -1.99
N PRO A 2 -19.44 13.08 -1.68
CA PRO A 2 -19.98 13.50 -0.37
C PRO A 2 -19.26 12.88 0.85
N ALA A 3 -18.92 11.59 0.80
CA ALA A 3 -18.20 10.92 1.89
C ALA A 3 -16.79 11.47 2.15
N HIS A 4 -16.12 12.00 1.13
CA HIS A 4 -14.78 12.60 1.24
C HIS A 4 -14.82 13.91 2.03
N GLU A 5 -15.81 14.76 1.75
CA GLU A 5 -16.02 16.02 2.49
C GLU A 5 -16.41 15.76 3.94
N ILE A 6 -17.32 14.80 4.18
CA ILE A 6 -17.67 14.37 5.54
C ILE A 6 -16.44 13.77 6.26
N GLY A 7 -15.58 13.08 5.53
CA GLY A 7 -14.31 12.56 6.03
C GLY A 7 -13.40 13.67 6.54
N HIS A 8 -13.34 14.84 5.88
CA HIS A 8 -12.56 15.97 6.40
C HIS A 8 -13.09 16.49 7.74
N CYS A 9 -14.41 16.49 7.94
CA CYS A 9 -15.02 16.88 9.23
C CYS A 9 -14.66 15.91 10.37
N ASN A 10 -14.45 14.63 10.05
CA ASN A 10 -14.21 13.55 11.03
C ASN A 10 -12.75 13.11 11.13
N GLN A 11 -11.86 13.71 10.34
CA GLN A 11 -10.43 13.42 10.37
C GLN A 11 -9.88 13.77 11.75
N THR A 12 -9.35 12.79 12.48
CA THR A 12 -8.86 13.01 13.86
C THR A 12 -7.53 13.78 13.83
N ARG A 13 -7.51 14.96 14.45
CA ARG A 13 -6.38 15.90 14.43
C ARG A 13 -5.94 16.23 15.86
N PRO A 14 -4.66 16.07 16.22
CA PRO A 14 -3.61 15.27 15.57
C PRO A 14 -3.79 13.74 15.78
N GLY A 15 -2.80 12.94 15.38
CA GLY A 15 -2.72 11.51 15.68
C GLY A 15 -3.00 10.60 14.47
N VAL A 16 -4.13 10.82 13.77
CA VAL A 16 -4.42 10.17 12.48
C VAL A 16 -4.29 11.17 11.31
N LEU A 17 -3.87 12.40 11.61
CA LEU A 17 -3.51 13.42 10.63
C LEU A 17 -2.17 14.06 11.01
N TRP A 18 -1.28 14.13 10.03
CA TRP A 18 -0.04 14.90 10.05
C TRP A 18 0.23 15.51 8.67
N GLY A 19 1.26 16.34 8.54
CA GLY A 19 1.59 17.04 7.29
C GLY A 19 1.71 16.07 6.10
N GLY A 20 1.05 16.41 4.99
CA GLY A 20 1.04 15.61 3.76
C GLY A 20 -0.04 14.52 3.68
N ASN A 21 -0.97 14.47 4.64
CA ASN A 21 -2.05 13.48 4.72
C ASN A 21 -3.47 14.08 4.85
N THR A 22 -3.65 15.39 4.65
CA THR A 22 -4.94 16.08 4.77
C THR A 22 -5.96 15.49 3.79
N GLU A 23 -5.54 15.24 2.55
CA GLU A 23 -6.33 14.59 1.49
C GLU A 23 -6.23 13.06 1.47
N VAL A 24 -5.58 12.47 2.47
CA VAL A 24 -5.32 11.03 2.51
C VAL A 24 -6.19 10.37 3.59
N THR A 25 -6.01 10.75 4.86
CA THR A 25 -6.58 9.95 5.96
C THR A 25 -8.08 10.12 6.14
N ASN A 26 -8.66 11.20 5.60
CA ASN A 26 -10.11 11.32 5.45
C ASN A 26 -10.70 10.21 4.57
N ASN A 27 -9.94 9.73 3.58
CA ASN A 27 -10.40 8.69 2.68
C ASN A 27 -10.45 7.29 3.30
N ILE A 28 -9.92 7.07 4.51
CA ILE A 28 -10.15 5.82 5.26
C ILE A 28 -11.66 5.64 5.48
N MET A 29 -12.35 6.70 5.91
CA MET A 29 -13.80 6.69 6.12
C MET A 29 -14.56 6.67 4.79
N SER A 30 -14.10 7.42 3.79
CA SER A 30 -14.71 7.42 2.45
C SER A 30 -14.73 6.02 1.84
N GLU A 31 -13.59 5.33 1.88
CA GLU A 31 -13.42 3.99 1.33
C GLU A 31 -14.26 2.97 2.12
N TYR A 32 -14.34 3.11 3.44
CA TYR A 32 -15.22 2.30 4.28
C TYR A 32 -16.70 2.46 3.91
N ILE A 33 -17.19 3.69 3.78
CA ILE A 33 -18.57 3.97 3.37
C ILE A 33 -18.83 3.39 1.98
N GLN A 34 -17.94 3.63 1.02
CA GLN A 34 -18.07 3.15 -0.36
C GLN A 34 -18.17 1.62 -0.42
N THR A 35 -17.21 0.93 0.19
CA THR A 35 -17.08 -0.53 0.07
C THR A 35 -18.03 -1.29 0.96
N THR A 36 -18.28 -0.79 2.18
CA THR A 36 -18.94 -1.57 3.22
C THR A 36 -20.41 -1.17 3.39
N ILE A 37 -20.73 0.11 3.26
CA ILE A 37 -22.11 0.58 3.40
C ILE A 37 -22.85 0.55 2.06
N PHE A 38 -22.21 0.99 0.97
CA PHE A 38 -22.82 0.99 -0.35
C PHE A 38 -22.50 -0.23 -1.22
N GLY A 39 -21.60 -1.11 -0.76
CA GLY A 39 -21.20 -2.31 -1.50
C GLY A 39 -20.54 -2.01 -2.86
N GLN A 40 -20.00 -0.80 -3.04
CA GLN A 40 -19.36 -0.40 -4.29
C GLN A 40 -17.89 -0.84 -4.31
N PRO A 41 -17.32 -1.22 -5.46
CA PRO A 41 -15.91 -1.57 -5.56
C PRO A 41 -15.01 -0.44 -5.05
N SER A 42 -13.91 -0.79 -4.40
CA SER A 42 -12.91 0.18 -3.94
C SER A 42 -12.35 1.00 -5.10
N ARG A 43 -12.19 2.32 -4.91
CA ARG A 43 -11.56 3.16 -5.93
C ARG A 43 -10.11 2.73 -6.17
N ILE A 44 -9.37 2.42 -5.10
CA ILE A 44 -7.96 2.04 -5.22
C ILE A 44 -7.77 0.68 -5.91
N GLN A 45 -8.82 -0.16 -5.94
CA GLN A 45 -8.85 -1.42 -6.67
C GLN A 45 -9.22 -1.27 -8.16
N VAL A 46 -10.27 -0.49 -8.49
CA VAL A 46 -10.86 -0.52 -9.84
C VAL A 46 -10.47 0.65 -10.75
N GLU A 47 -9.91 1.74 -10.22
CA GLU A 47 -9.47 2.87 -11.04
C GLU A 47 -8.31 2.44 -11.95
N ASP A 48 -8.51 2.51 -13.27
CA ASP A 48 -7.48 2.15 -14.24
C ASP A 48 -6.34 3.17 -14.24
N MET A 49 -5.18 2.72 -13.78
CA MET A 49 -3.94 3.52 -13.73
C MET A 49 -3.09 3.36 -14.99
N GLY A 50 -3.64 2.74 -16.03
CA GLY A 50 -3.02 2.52 -17.32
C GLY A 50 -2.19 1.23 -17.38
N ILE A 51 -1.33 1.16 -18.38
CA ILE A 51 -0.72 -0.11 -18.82
C ILE A 51 0.30 -0.70 -17.84
N THR A 52 0.96 0.13 -17.03
CA THR A 52 2.02 -0.33 -16.11
C THR A 52 1.44 -0.76 -14.76
N TYR A 53 0.73 0.15 -14.08
CA TYR A 53 0.30 -0.09 -12.71
C TYR A 53 -1.10 -0.73 -12.61
N ARG A 54 -1.94 -0.69 -13.65
CA ARG A 54 -3.29 -1.27 -13.66
C ARG A 54 -4.26 -0.62 -12.66
N ASN A 55 -3.93 -0.52 -11.37
CA ASN A 55 -4.67 0.17 -10.30
C ASN A 55 -3.75 0.92 -9.32
N ARG A 56 -4.32 1.52 -8.26
CA ARG A 56 -3.57 2.28 -7.26
C ARG A 56 -2.71 1.41 -6.35
N TYR A 57 -3.10 0.14 -6.11
CA TYR A 57 -2.27 -0.80 -5.36
C TYR A 57 -0.92 -1.00 -6.03
N SER A 58 -0.88 -1.43 -7.30
CA SER A 58 0.40 -1.67 -7.98
C SER A 58 1.22 -0.39 -8.13
N LYS A 59 0.55 0.76 -8.33
CA LYS A 59 1.24 2.05 -8.39
C LYS A 59 1.90 2.36 -7.04
N ALA A 60 1.20 2.16 -5.93
CA ALA A 60 1.73 2.38 -4.60
C ALA A 60 2.84 1.37 -4.25
N TRP A 61 2.65 0.07 -4.55
CA TRP A 61 3.67 -0.95 -4.35
C TRP A 61 4.93 -0.65 -5.15
N SER A 62 4.79 -0.24 -6.41
CA SER A 62 5.95 0.09 -7.25
C SER A 62 6.63 1.39 -6.83
N GLY A 63 5.85 2.45 -6.57
CA GLY A 63 6.39 3.76 -6.23
C GLY A 63 6.96 3.86 -4.81
N ILE A 64 6.45 3.06 -3.87
CA ILE A 64 6.86 3.10 -2.46
C ILE A 64 7.71 1.88 -2.10
N ILE A 65 7.17 0.66 -2.22
CA ILE A 65 7.84 -0.56 -1.77
C ILE A 65 9.04 -0.90 -2.66
N ALA A 66 8.81 -1.06 -3.98
CA ALA A 66 9.86 -1.42 -4.92
C ALA A 66 10.97 -0.36 -5.00
N ALA A 67 10.59 0.92 -4.92
CA ALA A 67 11.54 2.03 -4.94
C ALA A 67 12.23 2.27 -3.59
N GLY A 68 11.73 1.70 -2.48
CA GLY A 68 12.22 1.98 -1.13
C GLY A 68 12.01 3.44 -0.71
N SER A 69 10.96 4.10 -1.22
CA SER A 69 10.73 5.52 -0.99
C SER A 69 10.08 5.79 0.36
N PRO A 70 10.32 6.96 0.99
CA PRO A 70 9.51 7.40 2.12
C PRO A 70 8.05 7.62 1.69
N HIS A 71 7.08 7.28 2.54
CA HIS A 71 5.64 7.41 2.25
C HIS A 71 5.26 8.83 1.80
N ALA A 72 5.88 9.83 2.42
CA ALA A 72 5.61 11.23 2.15
C ALA A 72 6.19 11.74 0.82
N ASP A 73 7.19 11.05 0.26
CA ASP A 73 7.93 11.50 -0.92
C ASP A 73 8.33 10.35 -1.85
N PHE A 74 7.33 9.66 -2.37
CA PHE A 74 7.52 8.58 -3.32
C PHE A 74 7.41 9.05 -4.77
N GLN A 75 8.13 8.39 -5.66
CA GLN A 75 8.15 8.67 -7.08
C GLN A 75 7.60 7.49 -7.88
N ASN A 76 6.96 7.80 -9.00
CA ASN A 76 6.53 6.81 -9.99
C ASN A 76 7.12 7.17 -11.35
N LEU A 77 7.04 6.24 -12.31
CA LEU A 77 7.31 6.52 -13.73
C LEU A 77 6.69 7.86 -14.21
N GLY A 78 7.43 8.55 -15.07
CA GLY A 78 7.17 9.93 -15.50
C GLY A 78 7.92 10.97 -14.65
N LYS A 79 7.91 12.24 -15.09
CA LYS A 79 8.68 13.32 -14.43
C LYS A 79 8.03 13.92 -13.18
N ASN A 80 6.70 13.88 -13.04
CA ASN A 80 5.94 14.61 -12.00
C ASN A 80 4.90 13.75 -11.26
N ASN A 81 5.11 12.44 -11.13
CA ASN A 81 4.07 11.51 -10.68
C ASN A 81 4.16 11.15 -9.17
N ALA A 82 4.65 12.08 -8.37
CA ALA A 82 4.70 12.03 -6.90
C ALA A 82 3.46 12.73 -6.29
N ASN A 83 3.11 12.42 -5.04
CA ASN A 83 1.94 12.95 -4.29
C ASN A 83 0.55 12.46 -4.74
N ASP A 84 0.47 11.22 -5.19
CA ASP A 84 -0.80 10.55 -5.41
C ASP A 84 -1.48 10.17 -4.08
N VAL A 85 -2.50 10.93 -3.68
CA VAL A 85 -3.21 10.76 -2.40
C VAL A 85 -3.82 9.36 -2.23
N PHE A 86 -4.26 8.73 -3.33
CA PHE A 86 -4.84 7.39 -3.29
C PHE A 86 -3.78 6.31 -3.19
N CYS A 87 -2.58 6.53 -3.71
CA CYS A 87 -1.45 5.65 -3.42
C CYS A 87 -1.03 5.74 -1.95
N LYS A 88 -1.02 6.94 -1.36
CA LYS A 88 -0.73 7.13 0.08
C LYS A 88 -1.79 6.47 0.97
N LEU A 89 -3.04 6.37 0.51
CA LEU A 89 -4.14 5.74 1.24
C LEU A 89 -3.97 4.21 1.37
N VAL A 90 -3.28 3.56 0.42
CA VAL A 90 -3.15 2.10 0.35
C VAL A 90 -2.76 1.46 1.70
N PRO A 91 -1.64 1.84 2.36
CA PRO A 91 -1.27 1.23 3.64
C PRO A 91 -2.33 1.37 4.73
N PHE A 92 -3.09 2.47 4.74
CA PHE A 92 -4.19 2.63 5.70
C PHE A 92 -5.33 1.67 5.37
N TRP A 93 -5.76 1.64 4.12
CA TRP A 93 -6.84 0.75 3.72
C TRP A 93 -6.49 -0.73 3.91
N GLN A 94 -5.24 -1.13 3.70
CA GLN A 94 -4.76 -2.48 3.97
C GLN A 94 -4.90 -2.92 5.43
N LEU A 95 -4.74 -1.99 6.37
CA LEU A 95 -5.00 -2.25 7.79
C LEU A 95 -6.50 -2.53 8.03
N GLU A 96 -7.41 -1.82 7.36
CA GLU A 96 -8.86 -2.11 7.44
C GLU A 96 -9.19 -3.45 6.78
N LEU A 97 -8.61 -3.74 5.61
CA LEU A 97 -8.82 -5.04 4.95
C LEU A 97 -8.41 -6.19 5.86
N TYR A 98 -7.25 -6.11 6.50
CA TYR A 98 -6.77 -7.20 7.34
C TYR A 98 -7.43 -7.22 8.72
N PHE A 99 -7.28 -6.17 9.52
CA PHE A 99 -7.82 -6.18 10.88
C PHE A 99 -9.35 -6.10 10.89
N GLY A 100 -9.93 -5.25 10.03
CA GLY A 100 -11.36 -5.09 9.90
C GLY A 100 -12.03 -6.28 9.20
N LYS A 101 -11.73 -6.55 7.93
CA LYS A 101 -12.45 -7.55 7.12
C LYS A 101 -11.98 -9.00 7.34
N VAL A 102 -10.67 -9.25 7.46
CA VAL A 102 -10.12 -10.61 7.61
C VAL A 102 -10.27 -11.10 9.05
N LEU A 103 -9.88 -10.30 10.04
CA LEU A 103 -9.94 -10.67 11.47
C LEU A 103 -11.24 -10.26 12.16
N GLY A 104 -12.11 -9.58 11.42
CA GLY A 104 -13.45 -9.21 11.83
C GLY A 104 -13.55 -8.06 12.84
N ARG A 105 -12.48 -7.28 13.04
CA ARG A 105 -12.42 -6.17 14.00
C ARG A 105 -12.95 -4.87 13.39
N THR A 106 -14.21 -4.88 12.97
CA THR A 106 -14.88 -3.75 12.31
C THR A 106 -16.21 -3.41 13.01
N PRO A 107 -16.65 -2.14 13.05
CA PRO A 107 -17.89 -1.73 13.73
C PRO A 107 -19.15 -2.50 13.33
N LEU A 108 -19.22 -3.00 12.09
CA LEU A 108 -20.38 -3.77 11.65
C LEU A 108 -20.43 -5.18 12.24
N GLN A 109 -19.28 -5.75 12.58
CA GLN A 109 -19.16 -7.12 13.08
C GLN A 109 -18.98 -7.19 14.60
N GLN A 110 -18.47 -6.12 15.22
CA GLN A 110 -18.31 -6.04 16.67
C GLN A 110 -19.62 -5.58 17.35
N ALA A 111 -19.98 -6.23 18.46
CA ALA A 111 -21.23 -5.98 19.18
C ALA A 111 -21.28 -4.58 19.81
N ASP A 112 -20.13 -4.10 20.31
CA ASP A 112 -19.93 -2.76 20.89
C ASP A 112 -19.67 -1.67 19.84
N LYS A 113 -19.70 -2.01 18.55
CA LYS A 113 -19.34 -1.13 17.42
C LYS A 113 -17.88 -0.64 17.46
N GLY A 114 -17.02 -1.32 18.22
CA GLY A 114 -15.58 -1.14 18.24
C GLY A 114 -14.88 -1.78 17.05
N GLY A 115 -13.57 -1.99 17.17
CA GLY A 115 -12.74 -2.54 16.11
C GLY A 115 -11.40 -1.82 15.98
N PHE A 116 -10.62 -2.20 14.97
CA PHE A 116 -9.25 -1.70 14.80
C PHE A 116 -9.19 -0.18 14.63
N TYR A 117 -9.82 0.37 13.59
CA TYR A 117 -9.82 1.81 13.36
C TYR A 117 -10.54 2.62 14.46
N PRO A 118 -11.72 2.21 14.97
CA PRO A 118 -12.34 2.85 16.12
C PRO A 118 -11.40 3.01 17.32
N GLU A 119 -10.67 1.95 17.67
CA GLU A 119 -9.68 1.98 18.76
C GLU A 119 -8.49 2.88 18.43
N VAL A 120 -8.01 2.89 17.17
CA VAL A 120 -6.92 3.79 16.72
C VAL A 120 -7.33 5.25 16.87
N TYR A 121 -8.56 5.59 16.46
CA TYR A 121 -9.09 6.93 16.62
C TYR A 121 -9.29 7.29 18.09
N GLU A 122 -9.75 6.36 18.94
CA GLU A 122 -9.91 6.59 20.37
C GLU A 122 -8.57 6.84 21.06
N TYR A 123 -7.52 6.09 20.72
CA TYR A 123 -6.18 6.36 21.23
C TYR A 123 -5.72 7.78 20.84
N ALA A 124 -5.88 8.16 19.56
CA ALA A 124 -5.50 9.48 19.09
C ALA A 124 -6.30 10.61 19.77
N ARG A 125 -7.59 10.42 20.07
CA ARG A 125 -8.39 11.43 20.77
C ARG A 125 -7.93 11.71 22.21
N ASN A 126 -7.42 10.70 22.89
CA ASN A 126 -7.07 10.78 24.31
C ASN A 126 -5.59 11.10 24.56
N LYS A 127 -4.76 11.17 23.51
CA LYS A 127 -3.35 11.48 23.62
C LYS A 127 -3.11 12.99 23.47
N ASP A 128 -2.24 13.52 24.33
CA ASP A 128 -1.68 14.86 24.16
C ASP A 128 -0.59 14.84 23.07
N TYR A 129 -0.79 15.64 22.03
CA TYR A 129 0.13 15.83 20.91
C TYR A 129 0.81 17.20 20.93
N THR A 130 0.59 18.03 21.97
CA THR A 130 1.20 19.35 22.08
C THR A 130 2.73 19.25 22.02
N GLY A 131 3.33 20.01 21.09
CA GLY A 131 4.78 20.04 20.88
C GLY A 131 5.34 18.92 19.99
N MET A 132 4.53 17.95 19.56
CA MET A 132 5.00 16.92 18.63
C MET A 132 5.11 17.44 17.19
N THR A 133 6.19 17.08 16.52
CA THR A 133 6.40 17.30 15.08
C THR A 133 5.55 16.35 14.23
N HIS A 134 5.36 16.67 12.94
CA HIS A 134 4.63 15.77 12.04
C HIS A 134 5.29 14.39 11.87
N GLY A 135 6.62 14.32 11.95
CA GLY A 135 7.33 13.03 11.89
C GLY A 135 7.09 12.21 13.15
N GLU A 136 7.08 12.84 14.32
CA GLU A 136 6.74 12.15 15.57
C GLU A 136 5.29 11.65 15.58
N ILE A 137 4.35 12.41 15.00
CA ILE A 137 2.95 11.97 14.86
C ILE A 137 2.85 10.77 13.90
N GLN A 138 3.59 10.77 12.77
CA GLN A 138 3.66 9.62 11.86
C GLN A 138 4.17 8.36 12.57
N LEU A 139 5.23 8.48 13.36
CA LEU A 139 5.79 7.36 14.11
C LEU A 139 4.88 6.91 15.26
N ASP A 140 4.16 7.83 15.89
CA ASP A 140 3.14 7.49 16.89
C ASP A 140 1.98 6.72 16.29
N PHE A 141 1.58 7.02 15.05
CA PHE A 141 0.57 6.22 14.34
C PHE A 141 1.04 4.77 14.15
N VAL A 142 2.31 4.54 13.79
CA VAL A 142 2.91 3.20 13.68
C VAL A 142 2.87 2.46 15.04
N TYR A 143 3.27 3.14 16.12
CA TYR A 143 3.20 2.60 17.47
C TYR A 143 1.76 2.22 17.84
N THR A 144 0.82 3.14 17.60
CA THR A 144 -0.60 2.99 17.91
C THR A 144 -1.21 1.80 17.20
N CYS A 145 -0.97 1.66 15.89
CA CYS A 145 -1.44 0.52 15.12
C CYS A 145 -0.86 -0.80 15.65
N SER A 146 0.42 -0.83 16.02
CA SER A 146 1.06 -2.02 16.59
C SER A 146 0.47 -2.38 17.96
N LYS A 147 0.28 -1.38 18.82
CA LYS A 147 -0.34 -1.54 20.15
C LYS A 147 -1.76 -2.09 20.06
N ILE A 148 -2.58 -1.53 19.19
CA ILE A 148 -4.01 -1.85 19.07
C ILE A 148 -4.24 -3.17 18.31
N SER A 149 -3.43 -3.45 17.29
CA SER A 149 -3.47 -4.74 16.62
C SER A 149 -3.03 -5.89 17.54
N GLY A 150 -2.17 -5.61 18.52
CA GLY A 150 -1.43 -6.64 19.26
C GLY A 150 -0.32 -7.29 18.43
N MET A 151 -0.03 -6.75 17.25
CA MET A 151 0.97 -7.26 16.31
C MET A 151 2.13 -6.30 16.15
N ASN A 152 3.32 -6.83 15.88
CA ASN A 152 4.47 -6.03 15.52
C ASN A 152 4.40 -5.67 14.03
N LEU A 153 4.00 -4.43 13.73
CA LEU A 153 3.81 -3.93 12.36
C LEU A 153 5.04 -3.23 11.78
N LEU A 154 6.21 -3.34 12.40
CA LEU A 154 7.42 -2.64 11.94
C LEU A 154 7.80 -3.00 10.50
N ASP A 155 7.68 -4.27 10.10
CA ASP A 155 7.99 -4.71 8.74
C ASP A 155 7.04 -4.10 7.70
N PHE A 156 5.73 -4.12 8.00
CA PHE A 156 4.71 -3.48 7.16
C PHE A 156 4.98 -1.99 6.96
N PHE A 157 5.21 -1.25 8.04
CA PHE A 157 5.45 0.20 7.97
C PHE A 157 6.85 0.56 7.42
N THR A 158 7.83 -0.34 7.52
CA THR A 158 9.12 -0.18 6.83
C THR A 158 8.93 -0.27 5.32
N LYS A 159 8.23 -1.31 4.83
CA LYS A 159 7.94 -1.47 3.40
C LYS A 159 7.18 -0.29 2.83
N TRP A 160 6.22 0.24 3.58
CA TRP A 160 5.44 1.41 3.19
C TRP A 160 6.15 2.76 3.39
N GLY A 161 7.42 2.77 3.79
CA GLY A 161 8.23 3.99 3.84
C GLY A 161 7.90 4.93 5.00
N PHE A 162 7.14 4.49 6.00
CA PHE A 162 6.91 5.27 7.22
C PHE A 162 8.16 5.32 8.09
N LEU A 163 9.01 4.29 7.97
CA LEU A 163 10.27 4.12 8.69
C LEU A 163 11.49 4.32 7.78
N THR A 164 11.37 5.27 6.85
CA THR A 164 12.45 5.73 5.97
C THR A 164 12.79 7.17 6.32
N PRO A 165 14.07 7.53 6.54
CA PRO A 165 14.44 8.91 6.84
C PRO A 165 13.96 9.88 5.76
N VAL A 166 13.41 11.01 6.19
CA VAL A 166 12.92 12.07 5.30
C VAL A 166 13.06 13.42 6.00
N ASP A 167 13.39 14.46 5.25
CA ASP A 167 13.35 15.84 5.70
C ASP A 167 12.81 16.71 4.56
N LYS A 168 11.51 16.99 4.59
CA LYS A 168 10.82 17.63 3.46
C LYS A 168 9.73 18.60 3.90
N GLU A 169 9.67 19.75 3.23
CA GLU A 169 8.53 20.65 3.28
C GLU A 169 7.41 20.09 2.37
N LEU A 170 6.24 19.87 2.95
CA LEU A 170 5.05 19.40 2.26
C LEU A 170 4.03 20.55 2.21
N ASP A 171 3.55 20.86 1.02
CA ASP A 171 2.47 21.84 0.84
C ASP A 171 1.14 21.09 0.66
N ASP A 172 0.38 21.03 1.75
CA ASP A 172 -0.89 20.30 1.85
C ASP A 172 -1.81 21.11 2.78
N TYR A 173 -2.45 22.13 2.18
CA TYR A 173 -3.12 23.23 2.86
C TYR A 173 -2.20 24.05 3.77
N GLY A 174 -1.03 24.38 3.22
CA GLY A 174 0.02 25.11 3.91
C GLY A 174 1.27 24.27 4.07
N LYS A 175 2.41 24.98 4.06
CA LYS A 175 3.75 24.41 4.18
C LYS A 175 3.97 23.85 5.57
N LYS A 176 4.30 22.57 5.63
CA LYS A 176 4.59 21.84 6.87
C LYS A 176 5.87 21.03 6.70
N GLN A 177 6.79 21.15 7.66
CA GLN A 177 7.99 20.33 7.68
C GLN A 177 7.67 18.92 8.20
N LEU A 178 8.03 17.90 7.44
CA LEU A 178 8.04 16.51 7.87
C LEU A 178 9.48 16.01 7.96
N THR A 179 9.94 15.80 9.19
CA THR A 179 11.28 15.27 9.47
C THR A 179 11.13 13.95 10.24
N VAL A 180 11.70 12.87 9.69
CA VAL A 180 11.85 11.58 10.35
C VAL A 180 13.33 11.21 10.26
N THR A 181 14.01 11.12 11.40
CA THR A 181 15.42 10.73 11.46
C THR A 181 15.58 9.24 11.77
N GLN A 182 16.79 8.72 11.53
CA GLN A 182 17.12 7.34 11.89
C GLN A 182 16.96 7.08 13.39
N ASP A 183 17.38 8.02 14.24
CA ASP A 183 17.24 7.90 15.70
C ASP A 183 15.77 7.82 16.14
N MET A 184 14.89 8.60 15.52
CA MET A 184 13.45 8.54 15.78
C MET A 184 12.88 7.16 15.40
N ILE A 185 13.30 6.62 14.25
CA ILE A 185 12.90 5.28 13.79
C ILE A 185 13.39 4.20 14.75
N ASP A 186 14.64 4.26 15.19
CA ASP A 186 15.22 3.25 16.08
C ASP A 186 14.60 3.30 17.48
N ALA A 187 14.33 4.50 18.00
CA ALA A 187 13.57 4.68 19.24
C ALA A 187 12.14 4.10 19.13
N LEU A 188 11.46 4.32 18.00
CA LEU A 188 10.15 3.72 17.75
C LEU A 188 10.24 2.18 17.70
N LYS A 189 11.22 1.62 16.98
CA LYS A 189 11.39 0.16 16.87
C LYS A 189 11.56 -0.48 18.25
N GLN A 190 12.34 0.14 19.14
CA GLN A 190 12.47 -0.33 20.52
C GLN A 190 11.13 -0.33 21.25
N LYS A 191 10.36 0.76 21.17
CA LYS A 191 9.02 0.86 21.80
C LYS A 191 8.05 -0.19 21.26
N VAL A 192 8.02 -0.43 19.95
CA VAL A 192 7.13 -1.43 19.34
C VAL A 192 7.55 -2.85 19.71
N ASN A 193 8.85 -3.16 19.69
CA ASN A 193 9.34 -4.48 20.10
C ASN A 193 9.03 -4.76 21.59
N ALA A 194 9.07 -3.73 22.45
CA ALA A 194 8.73 -3.85 23.86
C ALA A 194 7.23 -4.16 24.11
N LEU A 195 6.34 -3.97 23.13
CA LEU A 195 4.93 -4.39 23.24
C LEU A 195 4.78 -5.92 23.21
N GLY A 196 5.79 -6.67 22.76
CA GLY A 196 5.77 -8.15 22.74
C GLY A 196 4.87 -8.78 21.68
N GLY A 197 4.29 -8.01 20.76
CA GLY A 197 3.44 -8.51 19.68
C GLY A 197 4.19 -9.37 18.67
N THR A 198 3.53 -10.39 18.11
CA THR A 198 4.08 -11.20 17.02
C THR A 198 4.02 -10.47 15.70
N ARG A 199 4.92 -10.78 14.77
CA ARG A 199 4.82 -10.28 13.39
C ARG A 199 3.60 -10.91 12.70
N PRO A 200 2.92 -10.21 11.77
CA PRO A 200 1.97 -10.86 10.88
C PRO A 200 2.63 -12.03 10.15
N ASP A 201 1.92 -13.15 10.04
CA ASP A 201 2.36 -14.35 9.32
C ASP A 201 1.87 -14.36 7.85
N VAL A 202 1.57 -13.18 7.34
CA VAL A 202 1.07 -12.92 5.99
C VAL A 202 1.84 -11.77 5.36
N ALA A 203 1.90 -11.74 4.03
CA ALA A 203 2.37 -10.60 3.25
C ALA A 203 1.32 -9.47 3.27
N LEU A 204 1.19 -8.82 4.43
CA LEU A 204 0.19 -7.78 4.68
C LEU A 204 0.33 -6.61 3.70
N GLU A 205 1.54 -6.30 3.26
CA GLU A 205 1.81 -5.25 2.28
C GLU A 205 1.14 -5.47 0.92
N TYR A 206 0.67 -6.69 0.61
CA TYR A 206 0.07 -7.04 -0.68
C TYR A 206 -1.44 -7.33 -0.63
N ILE A 207 -2.08 -7.17 0.54
CA ILE A 207 -3.53 -7.36 0.63
C ILE A 207 -4.24 -6.30 -0.21
N SER A 208 -5.27 -6.71 -0.97
CA SER A 208 -6.10 -5.83 -1.77
C SER A 208 -7.58 -6.20 -1.64
N ASP A 209 -8.48 -5.34 -2.11
CA ASP A 209 -9.92 -5.66 -2.12
C ASP A 209 -10.23 -6.91 -2.95
N ASN A 210 -9.43 -7.25 -3.96
CA ASN A 210 -9.60 -8.50 -4.72
C ASN A 210 -9.07 -9.75 -3.98
N THR A 211 -8.13 -9.60 -3.04
CA THR A 211 -7.37 -10.73 -2.48
C THR A 211 -7.60 -10.96 -0.99
N TYR A 212 -8.25 -10.04 -0.26
CA TYR A 212 -8.39 -10.14 1.20
C TYR A 212 -9.06 -11.44 1.68
N GLU A 213 -9.98 -12.02 0.91
CA GLU A 213 -10.61 -13.30 1.26
C GLU A 213 -9.58 -14.45 1.34
N LEU A 214 -8.53 -14.42 0.52
CA LEU A 214 -7.44 -15.40 0.56
C LEU A 214 -6.68 -15.34 1.90
N TYR A 215 -6.67 -14.19 2.57
CA TYR A 215 -5.99 -14.02 3.87
C TYR A 215 -6.72 -14.73 5.02
N LYS A 216 -8.00 -15.07 4.85
CA LYS A 216 -8.77 -15.87 5.84
C LYS A 216 -8.35 -17.34 5.84
N THR A 217 -8.02 -17.89 4.67
CA THR A 217 -7.72 -19.32 4.50
C THR A 217 -6.25 -19.61 4.26
N LYS A 218 -5.46 -18.62 3.84
CA LYS A 218 -4.02 -18.73 3.50
C LYS A 218 -3.74 -19.85 2.50
N THR A 219 -4.64 -20.01 1.53
CA THR A 219 -4.55 -21.06 0.51
C THR A 219 -3.27 -20.91 -0.32
N ALA A 220 -2.56 -22.01 -0.55
CA ALA A 220 -1.35 -22.02 -1.36
C ALA A 220 -1.64 -21.65 -2.83
N ILE A 221 -0.61 -21.11 -3.50
CA ILE A 221 -0.67 -20.82 -4.94
C ILE A 221 -0.89 -22.11 -5.73
N ILE A 222 -1.76 -22.02 -6.74
CA ILE A 222 -1.85 -23.03 -7.80
C ILE A 222 -1.10 -22.47 -9.01
N LYS A 223 -0.07 -23.19 -9.45
CA LYS A 223 0.77 -22.79 -10.58
C LYS A 223 -0.03 -22.86 -11.88
N GLY A 224 0.12 -21.82 -12.69
CA GLY A 224 -0.40 -21.78 -14.05
C GLY A 224 0.66 -22.08 -15.10
N GLU A 225 0.47 -21.49 -16.28
CA GLU A 225 1.39 -21.62 -17.41
C GLU A 225 2.65 -20.76 -17.21
N ASN A 226 3.68 -21.03 -18.00
CA ASN A 226 4.81 -20.12 -18.16
C ASN A 226 4.31 -18.76 -18.68
N ALA A 227 4.93 -17.68 -18.23
CA ALA A 227 4.62 -16.35 -18.71
C ALA A 227 5.14 -16.14 -20.14
N THR A 228 4.54 -15.22 -20.86
CA THR A 228 5.03 -14.73 -22.16
C THR A 228 5.23 -13.24 -22.11
N HIS A 229 6.14 -12.71 -22.93
CA HIS A 229 6.37 -11.28 -23.04
C HIS A 229 6.35 -10.80 -24.49
N ALA A 230 5.92 -9.56 -24.71
CA ALA A 230 5.87 -8.94 -26.03
C ALA A 230 6.31 -7.46 -25.99
N PRO A 231 7.10 -6.97 -26.96
CA PRO A 231 7.50 -5.56 -27.04
C PRO A 231 6.31 -4.60 -26.97
N LYS A 232 6.42 -3.59 -26.10
CA LYS A 232 5.41 -2.53 -25.96
C LYS A 232 6.06 -1.19 -25.63
N THR A 233 6.01 -0.27 -26.60
CA THR A 233 6.34 1.14 -26.35
C THR A 233 5.12 1.87 -25.79
N PHE A 234 5.32 2.67 -24.75
CA PHE A 234 4.27 3.48 -24.14
C PHE A 234 4.85 4.78 -23.57
N THR A 235 3.99 5.78 -23.42
CA THR A 235 4.35 7.09 -22.89
C THR A 235 3.59 7.35 -21.60
N VAL A 236 4.30 7.80 -20.56
CA VAL A 236 3.71 8.19 -19.27
C VAL A 236 3.83 9.70 -19.12
N GLY A 237 2.75 10.34 -18.66
CA GLY A 237 2.67 11.80 -18.54
C GLY A 237 2.15 12.47 -19.80
N SER A 238 2.11 13.81 -19.78
CA SER A 238 1.59 14.64 -20.87
C SER A 238 2.43 15.90 -21.05
N GLY A 239 2.44 16.46 -22.27
CA GLY A 239 3.23 17.65 -22.60
C GLY A 239 4.73 17.43 -22.37
N ASP A 240 5.42 18.44 -21.84
CA ASP A 240 6.87 18.41 -21.58
C ASP A 240 7.30 17.37 -20.50
N ASN A 241 6.31 16.83 -19.79
CA ASN A 241 6.49 15.81 -18.75
C ASN A 241 6.32 14.38 -19.29
N ALA A 242 5.98 14.22 -20.56
CA ALA A 242 5.84 12.92 -21.21
C ALA A 242 7.19 12.19 -21.29
N VAL A 243 7.23 10.93 -20.86
CA VAL A 243 8.40 10.05 -20.96
C VAL A 243 8.00 8.78 -21.68
N THR A 244 8.72 8.45 -22.74
CA THR A 244 8.49 7.23 -23.54
C THR A 244 9.40 6.11 -23.06
N TYR A 245 8.79 4.96 -22.77
CA TYR A 245 9.44 3.74 -22.33
C TYR A 245 9.37 2.68 -23.43
N ASN A 246 10.49 2.01 -23.67
CA ASN A 246 10.58 0.83 -24.52
C ASN A 246 10.49 -0.41 -23.63
N GLY A 247 9.26 -0.74 -23.25
CA GLY A 247 8.94 -1.79 -22.31
C GLY A 247 8.44 -3.07 -22.97
N GLU A 248 7.90 -3.95 -22.14
CA GLU A 248 7.31 -5.22 -22.56
C GLU A 248 6.07 -5.56 -21.76
N THR A 249 5.04 -6.06 -22.45
CA THR A 249 3.83 -6.58 -21.83
C THR A 249 4.07 -8.02 -21.43
N ILE A 250 3.93 -8.29 -20.13
CA ILE A 250 3.97 -9.61 -19.52
C ILE A 250 2.54 -10.16 -19.48
N THR A 251 2.38 -11.43 -19.86
CA THR A 251 1.10 -12.15 -19.79
C THR A 251 1.30 -13.43 -18.98
N ILE A 252 0.44 -13.63 -17.98
CA ILE A 252 0.46 -14.75 -17.04
C ILE A 252 -0.91 -15.43 -17.11
N LYS A 253 -0.96 -16.75 -17.22
CA LYS A 253 -2.21 -17.49 -17.39
C LYS A 253 -2.41 -18.57 -16.35
N ASN A 254 -3.62 -18.68 -15.84
CA ASN A 254 -4.11 -19.76 -14.98
C ASN A 254 -3.37 -19.89 -13.64
N TRP A 255 -2.73 -18.81 -13.17
CA TRP A 255 -2.21 -18.74 -11.80
C TRP A 255 -3.32 -18.31 -10.86
N THR A 256 -3.50 -19.01 -9.73
CA THR A 256 -4.55 -18.69 -8.77
C THR A 256 -4.02 -18.63 -7.35
N ASN A 257 -4.76 -17.96 -6.46
CA ASN A 257 -4.37 -17.65 -5.07
C ASN A 257 -3.09 -16.79 -4.98
N VAL A 258 -2.82 -16.00 -6.02
CA VAL A 258 -1.72 -15.03 -6.06
C VAL A 258 -2.21 -13.70 -5.49
N VAL A 259 -1.42 -13.08 -4.61
CA VAL A 259 -1.76 -11.75 -4.05
C VAL A 259 -1.11 -10.59 -4.81
N THR A 260 0.05 -10.84 -5.42
CA THR A 260 0.73 -9.90 -6.32
C THR A 260 1.78 -10.65 -7.16
N TYR A 261 2.26 -10.00 -8.21
CA TYR A 261 3.44 -10.39 -8.97
C TYR A 261 4.60 -9.42 -8.69
N GLU A 262 5.80 -9.96 -8.54
CA GLU A 262 7.05 -9.21 -8.40
C GLU A 262 7.92 -9.43 -9.65
N VAL A 263 8.41 -8.34 -10.25
CA VAL A 263 9.44 -8.40 -11.30
C VAL A 263 10.72 -7.77 -10.78
N LYS A 264 11.82 -8.53 -10.84
CA LYS A 264 13.15 -8.08 -10.41
C LYS A 264 14.17 -8.26 -11.53
N ASP A 265 15.15 -7.35 -11.55
CA ASP A 265 16.31 -7.48 -12.43
C ASP A 265 17.30 -8.55 -11.91
N GLU A 266 18.38 -8.77 -12.66
CA GLU A 266 19.42 -9.75 -12.35
C GLU A 266 20.15 -9.49 -11.02
N THR A 267 20.08 -8.26 -10.50
CA THR A 267 20.68 -7.86 -9.22
C THR A 267 19.72 -8.07 -8.05
N GLY A 268 18.47 -8.45 -8.32
CA GLY A 268 17.41 -8.57 -7.33
C GLY A 268 16.69 -7.26 -7.02
N LYS A 269 16.99 -6.17 -7.75
CA LYS A 269 16.29 -4.90 -7.61
C LYS A 269 14.92 -4.98 -8.28
N PHE A 270 13.89 -4.45 -7.64
CA PHE A 270 12.56 -4.40 -8.22
C PHE A 270 12.50 -3.52 -9.46
N ILE A 271 11.88 -4.06 -10.51
CA ILE A 271 11.45 -3.33 -11.71
C ILE A 271 10.00 -2.89 -11.54
N LEU A 272 9.14 -3.79 -11.06
CA LEU A 272 7.71 -3.56 -10.89
C LEU A 272 7.12 -4.51 -9.84
N ILE A 273 6.12 -4.05 -9.10
CA ILE A 273 5.21 -4.90 -8.33
C ILE A 273 3.80 -4.63 -8.85
N CYS A 274 3.06 -5.67 -9.25
CA CYS A 274 1.77 -5.52 -9.90
C CYS A 274 0.73 -6.55 -9.44
N SER A 275 -0.51 -6.09 -9.28
CA SER A 275 -1.67 -6.91 -8.93
C SER A 275 -2.21 -7.79 -10.07
N GLY A 276 -1.72 -7.63 -11.30
CA GLY A 276 -2.32 -8.26 -12.48
C GLY A 276 -3.50 -7.43 -12.98
N GLU A 277 -4.64 -8.06 -13.27
CA GLU A 277 -5.83 -7.35 -13.70
C GLU A 277 -6.56 -6.60 -12.57
N ASN A 278 -7.34 -5.57 -12.94
CA ASN A 278 -8.14 -4.80 -11.98
C ASN A 278 -9.29 -5.61 -11.36
N ALA A 279 -9.72 -6.67 -12.05
CA ALA A 279 -10.69 -7.65 -11.58
C ALA A 279 -10.08 -9.07 -11.70
N PRO A 280 -10.48 -10.03 -10.85
CA PRO A 280 -9.99 -11.40 -10.94
C PRO A 280 -10.14 -11.97 -12.35
N SER A 281 -9.05 -12.53 -12.88
CA SER A 281 -8.96 -13.03 -14.25
C SER A 281 -8.16 -14.32 -14.28
N SER A 282 -8.45 -15.20 -15.25
CA SER A 282 -7.58 -16.34 -15.55
C SER A 282 -6.34 -15.94 -16.37
N VAL A 283 -6.28 -14.67 -16.80
CA VAL A 283 -5.15 -14.09 -17.54
C VAL A 283 -4.82 -12.74 -16.94
N ASP A 284 -3.62 -12.61 -16.38
CA ASP A 284 -3.09 -11.37 -15.84
C ASP A 284 -2.12 -10.72 -16.83
N THR A 285 -2.28 -9.42 -17.07
CA THR A 285 -1.39 -8.65 -17.92
C THR A 285 -0.95 -7.34 -17.29
N PHE A 286 0.32 -7.01 -17.49
CA PHE A 286 0.90 -5.71 -17.12
C PHE A 286 2.13 -5.42 -17.97
N THR A 287 2.56 -4.17 -18.03
CA THR A 287 3.73 -3.77 -18.83
C THR A 287 4.86 -3.23 -17.96
N ILE A 288 6.03 -3.85 -18.06
CA ILE A 288 7.26 -3.37 -17.43
C ILE A 288 7.89 -2.25 -18.27
N PRO A 289 8.52 -1.23 -17.66
CA PRO A 289 9.04 -0.05 -18.37
C PRO A 289 10.40 -0.29 -19.06
N VAL A 290 10.85 -1.54 -19.13
CA VAL A 290 12.12 -1.96 -19.69
C VAL A 290 11.91 -3.22 -20.54
N ARG A 291 12.83 -3.51 -21.46
CA ARG A 291 12.86 -4.81 -22.14
C ARG A 291 13.24 -5.92 -21.17
N TRP A 292 12.66 -7.09 -21.34
CA TRP A 292 13.07 -8.28 -20.63
C TRP A 292 14.51 -8.64 -21.00
N LYS A 293 15.25 -9.14 -20.02
CA LYS A 293 16.64 -9.57 -20.18
C LYS A 293 16.87 -10.88 -19.46
N ASP A 294 17.85 -11.64 -19.94
CA ASP A 294 18.34 -12.82 -19.25
C ASP A 294 18.75 -12.45 -17.81
N GLY A 295 18.32 -13.26 -16.85
CA GLY A 295 18.55 -13.03 -15.42
C GLY A 295 17.43 -12.28 -14.70
N PHE A 296 16.49 -11.67 -15.41
CA PHE A 296 15.28 -11.12 -14.80
C PHE A 296 14.43 -12.25 -14.19
N ARG A 297 13.74 -11.94 -13.09
CA ARG A 297 12.83 -12.87 -12.41
C ARG A 297 11.43 -12.31 -12.30
N LEU A 298 10.45 -13.14 -12.62
CA LEU A 298 9.04 -12.93 -12.37
C LEU A 298 8.59 -13.95 -11.32
N SER A 299 7.99 -13.49 -10.23
CA SER A 299 7.49 -14.37 -9.17
C SER A 299 6.04 -14.04 -8.82
N ALA A 300 5.23 -15.07 -8.62
CA ALA A 300 3.94 -14.97 -7.94
C ALA A 300 4.15 -14.99 -6.43
N VAL A 301 3.45 -14.14 -5.69
CA VAL A 301 3.51 -14.06 -4.23
C VAL A 301 2.24 -14.63 -3.61
N SER A 302 2.39 -15.48 -2.60
CA SER A 302 1.27 -16.06 -1.85
C SER A 302 0.87 -15.16 -0.68
N VAL A 303 -0.28 -15.46 -0.05
CA VAL A 303 -0.72 -14.82 1.18
C VAL A 303 0.33 -14.88 2.29
N THR A 304 1.07 -15.98 2.42
CA THR A 304 2.10 -16.17 3.45
C THR A 304 3.43 -15.48 3.11
N GLY A 305 3.53 -14.85 1.93
CA GLY A 305 4.75 -14.25 1.42
C GLY A 305 5.71 -15.24 0.77
N GLU A 306 5.28 -16.47 0.47
CA GLU A 306 6.04 -17.39 -0.37
C GLU A 306 6.13 -16.81 -1.79
N ARG A 307 7.32 -16.86 -2.40
CA ARG A 307 7.55 -16.49 -3.80
C ARG A 307 7.71 -17.76 -4.63
N ILE A 308 6.90 -17.90 -5.66
CA ILE A 308 7.04 -18.96 -6.66
C ILE A 308 7.45 -18.33 -7.98
N ASP A 309 8.62 -18.71 -8.50
CA ASP A 309 9.09 -18.24 -9.80
C ASP A 309 8.17 -18.72 -10.92
N ILE A 310 7.83 -17.80 -11.83
CA ILE A 310 7.07 -18.04 -13.06
C ILE A 310 8.09 -18.04 -14.21
N PRO A 311 8.34 -19.19 -14.85
CA PRO A 311 9.26 -19.25 -15.98
C PRO A 311 8.76 -18.40 -17.14
N MET A 312 9.69 -17.77 -17.86
CA MET A 312 9.39 -17.05 -19.11
C MET A 312 9.57 -18.00 -20.30
N ASN A 313 8.61 -17.98 -21.22
CA ASN A 313 8.69 -18.65 -22.53
C ASN A 313 9.38 -17.78 -23.58
#